data_AF-A0A2C5ZZ82-F1
#
_entry.id   AF-A0A2C5ZZ82-F1
#
_cell.length_a   1.000
_cell.length_b   1.000
_cell.length_c   1.000
_cell.angle_alpha   90.00
_cell.angle_beta   90.00
_cell.angle_gamma   90.00
#
_symmetry.space_group_name_H-M   'P 1'
#
loop_
_entity.id
_entity.type
_entity.pdbx_description
1 polymer ?
#
loop_
_entity_poly.entity_id
_entity_poly.type
_entity_poly.pdbx_seq_one_letter_code
_entity_poly.pdbx_strand_id
1 'polypeptide(L)'
;MARRDDDGHGPAALRPNMVVTIEPGLYFCRPYLEARFVGDARHARFIDPAALEAYYPVGGVRIEDCVLVTARGHEVLTTAPKGAELIDVINHALHPPPPPPGH
;
A
#
# COMPACT_ATOMS: atom_id res chain seq x y z
N MET A 1 38.61 9.00 11.43
CA MET A 1 38.49 7.89 10.46
C MET A 1 37.50 8.35 9.39
N ALA A 2 37.95 8.42 8.14
CA ALA A 2 37.43 9.32 7.11
C ALA A 2 35.92 9.15 6.79
N ARG A 3 35.22 10.29 6.67
CA ARG A 3 33.96 10.40 5.95
C ARG A 3 34.26 10.03 4.50
N ARG A 4 33.54 9.05 3.95
CA ARG A 4 33.45 8.88 2.51
C ARG A 4 32.29 9.75 2.07
N ASP A 5 32.64 10.85 1.43
CA ASP A 5 31.72 11.61 0.59
C ASP A 5 31.48 10.75 -0.65
N ASP A 6 30.23 10.32 -0.84
CA ASP A 6 29.77 9.52 -1.97
C ASP A 6 29.21 10.48 -3.02
N ASP A 7 30.06 10.79 -3.99
CA ASP A 7 29.74 11.62 -5.14
C ASP A 7 29.12 10.71 -6.23
N GLY A 8 27.85 10.33 -6.11
CA GLY A 8 27.25 9.33 -7.00
C GLY A 8 25.73 9.32 -7.00
N HIS A 9 25.13 9.40 -8.20
CA HIS A 9 23.70 9.60 -8.49
C HIS A 9 22.80 8.37 -8.18
N GLY A 10 22.99 7.73 -7.01
CA GLY A 10 22.21 6.57 -6.55
C GLY A 10 21.08 6.95 -5.57
N PRO A 11 20.08 6.07 -5.35
CA PRO A 11 19.04 6.32 -4.36
C PRO A 11 19.67 6.46 -2.97
N ALA A 12 19.27 7.50 -2.25
CA ALA A 12 19.81 7.78 -0.92
C ALA A 12 19.57 6.58 0.02
N ALA A 13 20.64 6.10 0.65
CA ALA A 13 20.54 5.05 1.66
C ALA A 13 19.78 5.55 2.90
N LEU A 14 18.96 4.66 3.50
CA LEU A 14 18.28 4.94 4.76
C LEU A 14 19.30 5.11 5.90
N ARG A 15 19.12 6.16 6.71
CA ARG A 15 20.01 6.48 7.84
C ARG A 15 19.20 6.53 9.14
N PRO A 16 19.79 6.18 10.29
CA PRO A 16 19.12 6.31 11.59
C PRO A 16 18.58 7.73 11.81
N ASN A 17 17.42 7.82 12.46
CA ASN A 17 16.65 9.05 12.70
C ASN A 17 15.91 9.64 11.47
N MET A 18 15.93 8.96 10.32
CA MET A 18 14.98 9.27 9.25
C MET A 18 13.59 8.72 9.61
N VAL A 19 12.55 9.47 9.26
CA VAL A 19 11.16 8.99 9.26
C VAL A 19 10.69 8.94 7.81
N VAL A 20 10.21 7.79 7.38
CA VAL A 20 9.79 7.53 5.99
C VAL A 20 8.43 6.86 5.96
N THR A 21 7.71 7.00 4.85
CA THR A 21 6.50 6.21 4.57
C THR A 21 6.88 4.90 3.90
N ILE A 22 6.25 3.82 4.34
CA ILE A 22 6.23 2.54 3.62
C ILE A 22 4.81 2.37 3.09
N GLU A 23 4.63 2.56 1.78
CA GLU A 23 3.29 2.78 1.19
C GLU A 23 3.01 2.00 -0.11
N PRO A 24 3.23 0.67 -0.16
CA PRO A 24 2.91 -0.10 -1.35
C PRO A 24 1.42 0.01 -1.72
N GLY A 25 1.16 0.14 -3.02
CA GLY A 25 -0.20 0.23 -3.56
C GLY A 25 -0.39 -0.57 -4.85
N LEU A 26 -1.60 -1.09 -5.03
CA LEU A 26 -2.07 -1.76 -6.25
C LEU A 26 -3.34 -1.07 -6.73
N TYR A 27 -3.34 -0.65 -8.00
CA TYR A 27 -4.41 0.14 -8.59
C TYR A 27 -4.82 -0.38 -9.96
N PHE A 28 -6.12 -0.47 -10.17
CA PHE A 28 -6.79 -0.78 -11.42
C PHE A 28 -7.28 0.51 -12.10
N CYS A 29 -6.32 1.36 -12.51
CA CYS A 29 -6.62 2.60 -13.22
C CYS A 29 -6.95 2.32 -14.69
N ARG A 30 -8.25 2.22 -15.03
CA ARG A 30 -8.72 1.86 -16.37
C ARG A 30 -8.07 2.68 -17.50
N PRO A 31 -8.07 4.02 -17.48
CA PRO A 31 -7.50 4.78 -18.59
C PRO A 31 -6.02 4.48 -18.82
N TYR A 32 -5.24 4.27 -17.75
CA TYR A 32 -3.82 3.97 -17.84
C TYR A 32 -3.56 2.53 -18.31
N LEU A 33 -4.32 1.57 -17.77
CA LEU A 33 -4.17 0.16 -18.11
C LEU A 33 -4.55 -0.13 -19.56
N GLU A 34 -5.69 0.40 -20.02
CA GLU A 34 -6.16 0.23 -21.40
C GLU A 34 -5.23 0.93 -22.40
N ALA A 35 -4.76 2.15 -22.09
CA ALA A 35 -3.89 2.90 -22.99
C ALA A 35 -2.49 2.30 -23.14
N ARG A 36 -1.98 1.56 -22.13
CA ARG A 36 -0.56 1.21 -22.07
C ARG A 36 -0.25 -0.28 -22.06
N PHE A 37 -1.15 -1.13 -21.57
CA PHE A 37 -0.84 -2.54 -21.30
C PHE A 37 -1.82 -3.51 -21.95
N VAL A 38 -3.13 -3.27 -21.90
CA VAL A 38 -4.14 -4.24 -22.37
C VAL A 38 -4.00 -4.55 -23.86
N GLY A 39 -3.70 -3.55 -24.69
CA GLY A 39 -3.47 -3.72 -26.13
C GLY A 39 -2.03 -4.07 -26.56
N ASP A 40 -1.05 -4.03 -25.64
CA ASP A 40 0.35 -4.31 -25.98
C ASP A 40 0.63 -5.82 -25.84
N ALA A 41 0.93 -6.50 -26.95
CA ALA A 41 1.17 -7.95 -26.98
C ALA A 41 2.25 -8.43 -25.99
N ARG A 42 3.18 -7.56 -25.57
CA ARG A 42 4.20 -7.92 -24.55
C ARG A 42 3.59 -8.08 -23.16
N HIS A 43 2.54 -7.34 -22.85
CA HIS A 43 1.89 -7.30 -21.55
C HIS A 43 0.58 -8.08 -21.54
N ALA A 44 -0.20 -8.01 -22.62
CA ALA A 44 -1.52 -8.65 -22.75
C ALA A 44 -1.50 -10.14 -22.43
N ARG A 45 -0.41 -10.86 -22.74
CA ARG A 45 -0.24 -12.29 -22.40
C ARG A 45 -0.26 -12.60 -20.90
N PHE A 46 -0.10 -11.59 -20.04
CA PHE A 46 -0.13 -11.70 -18.59
C PHE A 46 -1.40 -11.12 -17.96
N ILE A 47 -2.35 -10.64 -18.77
CA ILE A 47 -3.56 -9.97 -18.30
C ILE A 47 -4.75 -10.86 -18.62
N ASP A 48 -5.45 -11.31 -17.58
CA ASP A 48 -6.79 -11.88 -17.73
C ASP A 48 -7.80 -10.72 -17.86
N PRO A 49 -8.46 -10.55 -19.01
CA PRO A 49 -9.40 -9.45 -19.23
C PRO A 49 -10.64 -9.56 -18.35
N ALA A 50 -11.11 -10.78 -18.08
CA ALA A 50 -12.29 -11.01 -17.27
C ALA A 50 -12.01 -10.67 -15.80
N ALA A 51 -10.84 -11.08 -15.30
CA ALA A 51 -10.40 -10.69 -13.96
C ALA A 51 -10.22 -9.16 -13.88
N LEU A 52 -9.53 -8.56 -14.84
CA LEU A 52 -9.28 -7.12 -14.86
C LEU A 52 -10.59 -6.30 -14.85
N GLU A 53 -11.58 -6.72 -15.65
CA GLU A 53 -12.88 -6.05 -15.70
C GLU A 53 -13.60 -6.08 -14.35
N ALA A 54 -13.53 -7.21 -13.63
CA ALA A 54 -14.12 -7.35 -12.30
C ALA A 54 -13.43 -6.47 -11.24
N TYR A 55 -12.16 -6.11 -11.42
CA TYR A 55 -11.39 -5.31 -10.45
C TYR A 55 -11.40 -3.80 -10.72
N TYR A 56 -11.82 -3.34 -11.90
CA TYR A 56 -11.92 -1.89 -12.14
C TYR A 56 -12.81 -1.13 -11.14
N PRO A 57 -14.00 -1.65 -10.74
CA PRO A 57 -14.83 -0.98 -9.73
C PRO A 57 -14.18 -0.89 -8.34
N VAL A 58 -13.22 -1.76 -8.03
CA VAL A 58 -12.48 -1.73 -6.75
C VAL A 58 -11.56 -0.51 -6.69
N GLY A 59 -11.05 -0.06 -7.84
CA GLY A 59 -10.14 1.07 -7.92
C GLY A 59 -8.73 0.69 -7.48
N GLY A 60 -8.49 0.55 -6.18
CA GLY A 60 -7.18 0.13 -5.67
C GLY A 60 -7.03 0.26 -4.16
N VAL A 61 -5.92 -0.26 -3.65
CA VAL A 61 -5.60 -0.28 -2.22
C VAL A 61 -4.17 0.20 -2.03
N ARG A 62 -3.94 0.98 -0.97
CA ARG A 62 -2.61 1.33 -0.46
C ARG A 62 -2.59 1.08 1.04
N ILE A 63 -1.51 0.45 1.50
CA ILE A 63 -1.26 0.27 2.93
C ILE A 63 -0.05 1.13 3.24
N GLU A 64 -0.24 2.10 4.13
CA GLU A 64 0.77 3.11 4.45
C GLU A 64 1.10 3.09 5.94
N ASP A 65 2.39 3.14 6.26
CA ASP A 65 2.91 3.27 7.62
C ASP A 65 4.04 4.30 7.67
N CYS A 66 4.08 5.10 8.75
CA CYS A 66 5.22 5.93 9.11
C CYS A 66 6.22 5.09 9.90
N VAL A 67 7.47 5.08 9.46
CA VAL A 67 8.51 4.22 10.01
C VAL A 67 9.75 5.04 10.37
N LEU A 68 10.18 4.95 11.62
CA LEU A 68 11.45 5.48 12.10
C LEU A 68 12.57 4.47 11.79
N VAL A 69 13.57 4.90 11.04
CA VAL A 69 14.80 4.13 10.82
C VAL A 69 15.67 4.22 12.05
N THR A 70 16.09 3.08 12.60
CA THR A 70 16.99 2.99 13.75
C THR A 70 18.36 2.46 13.34
N ALA A 71 19.35 2.51 14.23
CA ALA A 71 20.68 1.96 13.96
C ALA A 71 20.69 0.43 13.71
N ARG A 72 19.63 -0.29 14.09
CA ARG A 72 19.55 -1.77 13.99
C ARG A 72 18.34 -2.27 13.20
N GLY A 73 17.59 -1.38 12.56
CA GLY A 73 16.35 -1.74 11.87
C GLY A 73 15.38 -0.57 11.83
N HIS A 74 14.16 -0.78 12.31
CA HIS A 74 13.10 0.21 12.25
C HIS A 74 12.09 0.09 13.40
N GLU A 75 11.32 1.15 13.61
CA GLU A 75 10.15 1.20 14.49
C GLU A 75 8.95 1.71 13.69
N VAL A 76 7.80 1.03 13.81
CA VAL A 76 6.55 1.43 13.16
C VAL A 76 5.83 2.41 14.09
N LEU A 77 5.58 3.63 13.60
CA LEU A 77 4.93 4.69 14.35
C LEU A 77 3.41 4.71 14.15
N THR A 78 2.93 4.12 13.05
CA THR A 78 1.51 4.01 12.75
C THR A 78 0.85 2.91 13.59
N THR A 79 -0.35 3.20 14.12
CA THR A 79 -1.15 2.27 14.93
C THR A 79 -2.45 1.85 14.26
N ALA A 80 -2.67 2.24 13.00
CA ALA A 80 -3.88 1.89 12.26
C ALA A 80 -3.99 0.37 12.09
N PRO A 81 -5.20 -0.22 12.24
CA PRO A 81 -5.41 -1.65 12.11
C PRO A 81 -5.08 -2.13 10.70
N LYS A 82 -4.58 -3.36 10.60
CA LYS A 82 -4.19 -4.01 9.33
C LYS A 82 -4.74 -5.43 9.29
N GLY A 83 -4.79 -6.02 8.10
CA GLY A 83 -5.20 -7.42 7.92
C GLY A 83 -6.61 -7.70 8.47
N ALA A 84 -6.74 -8.76 9.28
CA ALA A 84 -8.04 -9.19 9.83
C ALA A 84 -8.70 -8.10 10.68
N GLU A 85 -7.93 -7.41 11.54
CA GLU A 85 -8.46 -6.35 12.39
C GLU A 85 -9.06 -5.21 11.56
N LEU A 86 -8.41 -4.84 10.45
CA LEU A 86 -8.95 -3.82 9.54
C LEU A 86 -10.28 -4.28 8.92
N ILE A 87 -10.37 -5.55 8.52
CA ILE A 87 -11.58 -6.13 7.94
C ILE A 87 -12.72 -6.09 8.97
N ASP A 88 -12.43 -6.47 10.21
CA ASP A 88 -13.40 -6.45 11.31
C ASP A 88 -13.89 -5.01 11.56
N VAL A 89 -12.97 -4.05 11.62
CA VAL A 89 -13.31 -2.63 11.79
C VAL A 89 -14.23 -2.13 10.68
N ILE A 90 -13.93 -2.43 9.41
CA ILE A 90 -14.77 -2.01 8.27
C ILE A 90 -16.16 -2.65 8.37
N ASN A 91 -16.24 -3.96 8.61
CA ASN A 91 -17.51 -4.68 8.64
C ASN A 91 -18.40 -4.26 9.83
N HIS A 92 -17.80 -4.01 11.00
CA HIS A 92 -18.54 -3.60 12.20
C HIS A 92 -18.86 -2.11 12.27
N ALA A 93 -18.04 -1.25 11.65
CA ALA A 93 -18.38 0.17 11.51
C ALA A 93 -19.62 0.37 10.61
N LEU A 94 -19.84 -0.52 9.63
CA LEU A 94 -21.02 -0.50 8.75
C LEU A 94 -22.25 -1.17 9.38
N HIS A 95 -22.07 -2.01 10.41
CA HIS A 95 -23.12 -2.76 11.09
C HIS A 95 -22.92 -2.76 12.61
N PRO A 96 -23.32 -1.67 13.31
CA PRO A 96 -23.27 -1.65 14.76
C PRO A 96 -24.17 -2.74 15.35
N PRO A 97 -23.79 -3.38 16.48
CA PRO A 97 -24.66 -4.35 17.14
C PRO A 97 -26.00 -3.69 17.51
N PRO A 98 -27.11 -4.44 17.49
CA PRO A 98 -28.40 -3.90 17.89
C PRO A 98 -28.32 -3.39 19.34
N PRO A 99 -29.04 -2.30 19.68
CA PRO A 99 -29.08 -1.83 21.06
C PRO A 99 -29.60 -2.95 21.98
N PRO A 100 -29.15 -3.02 23.24
CA PRO A 100 -29.67 -4.00 24.19
C PRO A 100 -31.19 -3.82 24.33
N PRO A 101 -31.96 -4.91 24.55
CA PRO A 101 -33.39 -4.82 24.77
C PRO A 101 -33.68 -3.89 25.96
N GLY A 102 -34.58 -2.93 25.75
CA GLY A 102 -34.87 -1.86 26.70
C GLY A 102 -35.35 -2.38 28.05
N HIS A 103 -34.95 -1.67 29.11
CA HIS A 103 -35.49 -1.81 30.47
C HIS A 103 -36.88 -1.17 30.58
#